data_AF-A0A3D5LHM7-F1
#
_entry.id   AF-A0A3D5LHM7-F1
#
_cell.length_a   1.000
_cell.length_b   1.000
_cell.length_c   1.000
_cell.angle_alpha   90.00
_cell.angle_beta   90.00
_cell.angle_gamma   90.00
#
_symmetry.space_group_name_H-M   'P 1'
#
loop_
_entity.id
_entity.type
_entity.pdbx_description
1 polymer ?
#
loop_
_entity_poly.entity_id
_entity_poly.type
_entity_poly.pdbx_seq_one_letter_code
_entity_poly.pdbx_strand_id
1 'polypeptide(L)'
;MKQISHKLIMRNINELIGIINGISYDGIINKLEVARLSSWVKKNRNLSYEHKQAHLISLVEQVLEDGIITDEEREMLLENCSQYTAFETDSIAKVYELNGIIEGIICDNEINEKEVCRLQDWMRTNESFIRYHKPSKTICEKIDQILEDGIVTQEEQKSLLEMLKKRLNDAQIETKIGYLKNCVKERKNLGIDLIDLLDNADAIDIIHSRAESQLGSTLNSYSGTYVRDPEIVFVSLVLIGMLYYDGAFYESVRKTYKSLYQRYSEQKVEGLIRTLLNNYRTKDDATGTKTRIINVVLAGSIVPSYYLGSFFEFIYDIYKLNFDSNLPDDLYGEFQFVYDGLQNLMRSESDEVQVNVTKKTYKLIKSTKQLITNPIYNDAVIKLSIIVVRLIDKYIWGKDNVLYNPYLKRGYQEWLSTINREKEYGNRSKVEQLRSRWEPEFVLTRNTICLVPPTHRVKATYDYRAIRIIVKKEEKVIYDDYVEDIREIIGGYQIKNHAIELPNPLGRINYQLVVGNEIIYDSKTRLHRNFIVFDERGQELANNKDYSGTAVFCTKSKVDKLHLYFSGEAYCLSSYIAH
;
A
#
# COMPACT_ATOMS: atom_id res chain seq x y z
N MET A 1 -14.36 22.82 8.39
CA MET A 1 -13.19 22.18 7.76
C MET A 1 -11.86 22.82 8.16
N LYS A 2 -11.62 24.14 8.00
CA LYS A 2 -10.33 24.79 8.34
C LYS A 2 -9.80 24.57 9.77
N GLN A 3 -10.68 24.51 10.79
CA GLN A 3 -10.26 24.38 12.19
C GLN A 3 -9.82 22.96 12.60
N ILE A 4 -10.31 21.94 11.89
CA ILE A 4 -9.95 20.52 12.13
C ILE A 4 -8.61 20.20 11.46
N SER A 5 -8.36 20.78 10.28
CA SER A 5 -7.05 20.74 9.61
C SER A 5 -5.96 21.31 10.51
N HIS A 6 -6.17 22.49 11.11
CA HIS A 6 -5.21 23.13 11.99
C HIS A 6 -4.87 22.31 13.25
N LYS A 7 -5.86 21.61 13.84
CA LYS A 7 -5.65 20.72 15.00
C LYS A 7 -4.92 19.42 14.67
N LEU A 8 -5.11 18.88 13.46
CA LEU A 8 -4.34 17.72 12.99
C LEU A 8 -2.90 18.12 12.61
N ILE A 9 -2.68 19.38 12.26
CA ILE A 9 -1.38 19.95 11.86
C ILE A 9 -0.50 20.26 13.09
N MET A 10 -1.06 20.85 14.16
CA MET A 10 -0.36 21.05 15.45
C MET A 10 0.06 19.73 16.14
N ARG A 11 -0.54 18.60 15.74
CA ARG A 11 -0.25 17.26 16.27
C ARG A 11 1.22 16.86 16.07
N ASN A 12 1.78 17.18 14.90
CA ASN A 12 3.09 16.68 14.52
C ASN A 12 4.23 17.52 15.13
N ILE A 13 4.04 18.84 15.29
CA ILE A 13 5.15 19.70 15.71
C ILE A 13 5.39 19.66 17.21
N ASN A 14 4.32 19.62 18.01
CA ASN A 14 4.48 19.46 19.45
C ASN A 14 5.10 18.09 19.78
N GLU A 15 4.81 17.05 19.00
CA GLU A 15 5.49 15.76 19.09
C GLU A 15 6.98 15.89 18.73
N LEU A 16 7.34 16.59 17.64
CA LEU A 16 8.74 16.85 17.28
C LEU A 16 9.50 17.64 18.35
N ILE A 17 8.91 18.72 18.87
CA ILE A 17 9.47 19.52 19.98
C ILE A 17 9.69 18.62 21.18
N GLY A 18 8.73 17.76 21.49
CA GLY A 18 8.85 16.79 22.56
C GLY A 18 10.03 15.85 22.33
N ILE A 19 10.16 15.26 21.14
CA ILE A 19 11.26 14.34 20.80
C ILE A 19 12.61 15.05 20.97
N ILE A 20 12.77 16.26 20.42
CA ILE A 20 14.00 17.06 20.52
C ILE A 20 14.35 17.35 21.98
N ASN A 21 13.35 17.74 22.79
CA ASN A 21 13.54 17.95 24.21
C ASN A 21 13.99 16.66 24.90
N GLY A 22 13.30 15.55 24.68
CA GLY A 22 13.59 14.26 25.30
C GLY A 22 15.02 13.78 25.06
N ILE A 23 15.45 13.72 23.80
CA ILE A 23 16.82 13.29 23.43
C ILE A 23 17.91 14.26 23.93
N SER A 24 17.53 15.47 24.32
CA SER A 24 18.47 16.49 24.80
C SER A 24 18.59 16.52 26.32
N TYR A 25 17.84 15.68 27.05
CA TYR A 25 17.72 15.78 28.51
C TYR A 25 18.98 15.38 29.27
N ASP A 26 19.78 14.47 28.76
CA ASP A 26 21.04 14.05 29.39
C ASP A 26 22.26 14.83 28.87
N GLY A 27 22.12 15.46 27.70
CA GLY A 27 23.15 16.19 27.00
C GLY A 27 24.02 15.33 26.08
N ILE A 28 23.64 14.09 25.77
CA ILE A 28 24.44 13.20 24.91
C ILE A 28 23.51 12.57 23.88
N ILE A 29 23.54 13.07 22.64
CA ILE A 29 22.71 12.51 21.58
C ILE A 29 23.42 11.34 20.89
N ASN A 30 22.89 10.13 21.06
CA ASN A 30 23.47 8.91 20.49
C ASN A 30 22.85 8.53 19.12
N LYS A 31 23.47 7.56 18.43
CA LYS A 31 23.07 7.16 17.06
C LYS A 31 21.62 6.64 16.96
N LEU A 32 21.09 6.02 18.01
CA LEU A 32 19.71 5.51 18.01
C LEU A 32 18.71 6.67 18.05
N GLU A 33 19.03 7.72 18.80
CA GLU A 33 18.22 8.94 18.92
C GLU A 33 18.22 9.75 17.62
N VAL A 34 19.40 9.91 17.00
CA VAL A 34 19.55 10.51 15.66
C VAL A 34 18.72 9.73 14.63
N ALA A 35 18.81 8.40 14.64
CA ALA A 35 18.04 7.56 13.72
C ALA A 35 16.53 7.69 13.96
N ARG A 36 16.10 7.84 15.22
CA ARG A 36 14.70 8.06 15.57
C ARG A 36 14.19 9.40 15.06
N LEU A 37 14.93 10.49 15.31
CA LEU A 37 14.60 11.83 14.83
C LEU A 37 14.51 11.86 13.29
N SER A 38 15.48 11.24 12.60
CA SER A 38 15.46 11.09 11.13
C SER A 38 14.24 10.32 10.62
N SER A 39 13.86 9.23 11.30
CA SER A 39 12.68 8.45 10.97
C SER A 39 11.39 9.25 11.12
N TRP A 40 11.29 10.06 12.17
CA TRP A 40 10.14 10.92 12.41
C TRP A 40 10.02 12.00 11.31
N VAL A 41 11.12 12.67 10.97
CA VAL A 41 11.15 13.70 9.91
C VAL A 41 10.75 13.13 8.56
N LYS A 42 11.33 11.99 8.15
CA LYS A 42 11.00 11.33 6.87
C LYS A 42 9.51 10.97 6.75
N LYS A 43 8.87 10.55 7.84
CA LYS A 43 7.44 10.20 7.87
C LYS A 43 6.53 11.42 7.79
N ASN A 44 6.97 12.56 8.35
CA ASN A 44 6.12 13.73 8.55
C ASN A 44 6.44 14.91 7.61
N ARG A 45 7.50 14.84 6.79
CA ARG A 45 7.95 15.87 5.84
C ARG A 45 6.83 16.43 4.95
N ASN A 46 5.99 15.55 4.43
CA ASN A 46 4.93 15.90 3.46
C ASN A 46 3.63 16.43 4.12
N LEU A 47 3.60 16.57 5.45
CA LEU A 47 2.41 17.00 6.20
C LEU A 47 2.48 18.47 6.65
N SER A 48 3.59 19.15 6.38
CA SER A 48 3.80 20.55 6.76
C SER A 48 3.33 21.51 5.66
N TYR A 49 2.28 22.30 5.95
CA TYR A 49 1.72 23.31 5.02
C TYR A 49 2.02 24.76 5.45
N GLU A 50 2.59 24.97 6.64
CA GLU A 50 2.88 26.30 7.18
C GLU A 50 4.38 26.63 7.13
N HIS A 51 4.71 27.88 6.80
CA HIS A 51 6.08 28.34 6.62
C HIS A 51 6.95 28.16 7.88
N LYS A 52 6.38 28.36 9.08
CA LYS A 52 7.10 28.19 10.35
C LYS A 52 7.43 26.72 10.65
N GLN A 53 6.55 25.82 10.24
CA GLN A 53 6.66 24.39 10.45
C GLN A 53 7.70 23.76 9.52
N ALA A 54 7.65 24.17 8.25
CA ALA A 54 8.65 23.81 7.25
C ALA A 54 10.05 24.29 7.65
N HIS A 55 10.15 25.43 8.33
CA HIS A 55 11.42 25.94 8.84
C HIS A 55 12.03 25.05 9.93
N LEU A 56 11.27 24.66 10.96
CA LEU A 56 11.75 23.74 12.00
C LEU A 56 12.15 22.38 11.41
N ILE A 57 11.35 21.83 10.50
CA ILE A 57 11.67 20.56 9.83
C ILE A 57 12.94 20.69 9.00
N SER A 58 13.11 21.79 8.25
CA SER A 58 14.32 22.04 7.46
C SER A 58 15.56 22.20 8.34
N LEU A 59 15.43 22.84 9.50
CA LEU A 59 16.53 22.99 10.46
C LEU A 59 16.96 21.62 10.99
N VAL A 60 16.00 20.78 11.36
CA VAL A 60 16.28 19.40 11.78
C VAL A 60 16.89 18.58 10.63
N GLU A 61 16.45 18.76 9.39
CA GLU A 61 17.06 18.09 8.23
C GLU A 61 18.54 18.48 8.03
N GLN A 62 18.89 19.75 8.27
CA GLN A 62 20.27 20.25 8.20
C GLN A 62 21.15 19.63 9.29
N VAL A 63 20.66 19.63 10.53
CA VAL A 63 21.37 19.04 11.69
C VAL A 63 21.51 17.51 11.56
N LEU A 64 20.67 16.86 10.76
CA LEU A 64 20.73 15.42 10.52
C LEU A 64 21.56 15.02 9.29
N GLU A 65 22.12 15.97 8.54
CA GLU A 65 22.75 15.71 7.23
C GLU A 65 24.05 14.91 7.34
N ASP A 66 24.85 15.19 8.36
CA ASP A 66 26.10 14.48 8.66
C ASP A 66 25.92 13.27 9.59
N GLY A 67 24.72 13.12 10.15
CA GLY A 67 24.33 12.03 11.05
C GLY A 67 24.90 12.14 12.47
N ILE A 68 25.41 13.31 12.87
CA ILE A 68 25.97 13.58 14.20
C ILE A 68 25.34 14.89 14.70
N ILE A 69 24.77 14.90 15.91
CA ILE A 69 24.26 16.15 16.50
C ILE A 69 25.27 16.65 17.53
N THR A 70 25.92 17.77 17.22
CA THR A 70 26.86 18.45 18.11
C THR A 70 26.15 19.17 19.26
N ASP A 71 26.90 19.57 20.29
CA ASP A 71 26.37 20.34 21.43
C ASP A 71 25.78 21.68 20.94
N GLU A 72 26.43 22.33 19.98
CA GLU A 72 25.98 23.59 19.38
C GLU A 72 24.69 23.41 18.57
N GLU A 73 24.59 22.34 17.78
CA GLU A 73 23.39 22.03 17.02
C GLU A 73 22.21 21.65 17.92
N ARG A 74 22.48 20.92 19.01
CA ARG A 74 21.48 20.63 20.04
C ARG A 74 20.95 21.93 20.66
N GLU A 75 21.81 22.84 21.08
CA GLU A 75 21.40 24.13 21.64
C GLU A 75 20.58 24.94 20.63
N MET A 76 21.02 24.99 19.37
CA MET A 76 20.28 25.64 18.29
C MET A 76 18.88 25.06 18.09
N LEU A 77 18.73 23.73 18.14
CA LEU A 77 17.44 23.06 18.06
C LEU A 77 16.54 23.44 19.24
N LEU A 78 17.06 23.42 20.47
CA LEU A 78 16.31 23.79 21.68
C LEU A 78 15.86 25.25 21.67
N GLU A 79 16.75 26.17 21.28
CA GLU A 79 16.43 27.59 21.13
C GLU A 79 15.31 27.79 20.11
N ASN A 80 15.39 27.11 18.97
CA ASN A 80 14.34 27.17 17.96
C ASN A 80 13.03 26.60 18.50
N CYS A 81 13.04 25.44 19.17
CA CYS A 81 11.85 24.85 19.81
C CYS A 81 11.18 25.80 20.82
N SER A 82 11.96 26.56 21.59
CA SER A 82 11.43 27.50 22.60
C SER A 82 10.59 28.65 22.00
N GLN A 83 10.81 28.98 20.73
CA GLN A 83 10.02 29.99 20.01
C GLN A 83 8.61 29.49 19.65
N TYR A 84 8.36 28.17 19.70
CA TYR A 84 7.07 27.55 19.38
C TYR A 84 6.22 27.31 20.63
N THR A 85 6.81 27.10 21.81
CA THR A 85 6.10 26.81 23.07
C THR A 85 5.42 28.05 23.69
N ALA A 86 5.84 29.27 23.34
CA ALA A 86 5.34 30.51 23.94
C ALA A 86 3.87 30.88 23.62
N PHE A 87 3.19 30.16 22.70
CA PHE A 87 1.88 30.57 22.17
C PHE A 87 0.72 29.59 22.45
N GLU A 88 0.94 28.43 23.06
CA GLU A 88 -0.08 27.37 23.14
C GLU A 88 -0.57 27.08 24.57
N THR A 89 -1.84 27.40 24.84
CA THR A 89 -2.56 27.03 26.06
C THR A 89 -3.43 25.77 25.90
N ASP A 90 -3.36 25.09 24.75
CA ASP A 90 -4.18 23.91 24.46
C ASP A 90 -3.66 22.68 25.23
N SER A 91 -4.53 22.05 26.02
CA SER A 91 -4.20 20.84 26.78
C SER A 91 -3.82 19.67 25.87
N ILE A 92 -4.30 19.66 24.62
CA ILE A 92 -3.98 18.62 23.64
C ILE A 92 -2.52 18.77 23.15
N ALA A 93 -2.03 19.98 22.95
CA ALA A 93 -0.64 20.25 22.55
C ALA A 93 0.35 19.69 23.58
N LYS A 94 0.06 19.92 24.87
CA LYS A 94 0.85 19.40 25.99
C LYS A 94 0.88 17.87 26.09
N VAL A 95 -0.20 17.19 25.66
CA VAL A 95 -0.19 15.71 25.57
C VAL A 95 0.82 15.25 24.52
N TYR A 96 0.84 15.89 23.34
CA TYR A 96 1.74 15.52 22.24
C TYR A 96 3.19 15.85 22.57
N GLU A 97 3.46 17.00 23.18
CA GLU A 97 4.79 17.35 23.68
C GLU A 97 5.27 16.32 24.70
N LEU A 98 4.44 15.96 25.68
CA LEU A 98 4.82 14.93 26.65
C LEU A 98 5.02 13.55 26.01
N ASN A 99 4.23 13.18 25.01
CA ASN A 99 4.45 11.93 24.26
C ASN A 99 5.78 11.96 23.51
N GLY A 100 6.12 13.08 22.88
CA GLY A 100 7.40 13.27 22.23
C GLY A 100 8.58 13.21 23.20
N ILE A 101 8.46 13.87 24.37
CA ILE A 101 9.50 13.83 25.42
C ILE A 101 9.74 12.39 25.87
N ILE A 102 8.67 11.66 26.18
CA ILE A 102 8.78 10.25 26.56
C ILE A 102 9.38 9.43 25.43
N GLU A 103 8.98 9.67 24.18
CA GLU A 103 9.54 8.97 23.03
C GLU A 103 11.04 9.23 22.87
N GLY A 104 11.52 10.45 23.12
CA GLY A 104 12.94 10.79 23.15
C GLY A 104 13.68 10.03 24.25
N ILE A 105 13.20 10.13 25.50
CA ILE A 105 13.84 9.50 26.67
C ILE A 105 13.94 7.97 26.53
N ILE A 106 12.93 7.30 25.97
CA ILE A 106 12.95 5.82 25.91
C ILE A 106 13.65 5.26 24.67
N CYS A 107 14.18 6.10 23.77
CA CYS A 107 14.53 5.65 22.42
C CYS A 107 15.78 4.76 22.38
N ASP A 108 16.70 4.91 23.32
CA ASP A 108 17.88 4.06 23.50
C ASP A 108 17.67 2.93 24.52
N ASN A 109 16.53 2.91 25.21
CA ASN A 109 16.17 2.01 26.31
C ASN A 109 16.96 2.19 27.61
N GLU A 110 17.72 3.28 27.74
CA GLU A 110 18.35 3.68 28.98
C GLU A 110 17.60 4.90 29.53
N ILE A 111 17.49 5.04 30.84
CA ILE A 111 16.89 6.22 31.46
C ILE A 111 17.83 6.61 32.59
N ASN A 112 18.45 7.77 32.48
CA ASN A 112 19.38 8.26 33.48
C ASN A 112 18.72 9.31 34.39
N GLU A 113 19.38 9.60 35.51
CA GLU A 113 18.88 10.53 36.53
C GLU A 113 18.58 11.93 35.98
N LYS A 114 19.38 12.43 35.02
CA LYS A 114 19.15 13.74 34.41
C LYS A 114 17.84 13.77 33.63
N GLU A 115 17.52 12.71 32.91
CA GLU A 115 16.27 12.59 32.16
C GLU A 115 15.05 12.51 33.07
N VAL A 116 15.15 11.76 34.18
CA VAL A 116 14.08 11.68 35.19
C VAL A 116 13.84 13.04 35.82
N CYS A 117 14.90 13.75 36.22
CA CYS A 117 14.82 15.09 36.80
C CYS A 117 14.22 16.11 35.82
N ARG A 118 14.69 16.15 34.57
CA ARG A 118 14.17 17.09 33.56
C ARG A 118 12.72 16.78 33.17
N LEU A 119 12.35 15.50 33.11
CA LEU A 119 10.96 15.09 32.92
C LEU A 119 10.09 15.56 34.09
N GLN A 120 10.57 15.44 35.34
CA GLN A 120 9.88 15.97 36.52
C GLN A 120 9.71 17.49 36.45
N ASP A 121 10.75 18.22 36.06
CA ASP A 121 10.72 19.68 35.95
C ASP A 121 9.72 20.14 34.87
N TRP A 122 9.71 19.47 33.72
CA TRP A 122 8.69 19.71 32.70
C TRP A 122 7.29 19.43 33.23
N MET A 123 7.12 18.35 34.01
CA MET A 123 5.84 17.99 34.61
C MET A 123 5.36 19.04 35.63
N ARG A 124 6.24 19.52 36.51
CA ARG A 124 5.93 20.58 37.49
C ARG A 124 5.58 21.90 36.82
N THR A 125 6.30 22.27 35.77
CA THR A 125 6.00 23.45 34.96
C THR A 125 4.60 23.37 34.32
N ASN A 126 4.11 22.15 34.08
CA ASN A 126 2.81 21.87 33.49
C ASN A 126 1.79 21.28 34.48
N GLU A 127 1.94 21.53 35.78
CA GLU A 127 1.12 20.94 36.86
C GLU A 127 -0.40 21.07 36.62
N SER A 128 -0.83 22.24 36.13
CA SER A 128 -2.24 22.52 35.83
C SER A 128 -2.84 21.55 34.81
N PHE A 129 -2.05 21.06 33.86
CA PHE A 129 -2.46 20.05 32.89
C PHE A 129 -2.43 18.64 33.50
N ILE A 130 -1.38 18.31 34.24
CA ILE A 130 -1.18 16.98 34.85
C ILE A 130 -2.28 16.65 35.85
N ARG A 131 -2.72 17.65 36.63
CA ARG A 131 -3.77 17.49 37.64
C ARG A 131 -5.07 16.91 37.08
N TYR A 132 -5.42 17.24 35.83
CA TYR A 132 -6.64 16.78 35.19
C TYR A 132 -6.43 15.65 34.17
N HIS A 133 -5.18 15.33 33.81
CA HIS A 133 -4.84 14.23 32.90
C HIS A 133 -4.37 13.00 33.68
N LYS A 134 -5.32 12.12 34.02
CA LYS A 134 -5.10 10.92 34.85
C LYS A 134 -3.86 10.08 34.46
N PRO A 135 -3.59 9.78 33.17
CA PRO A 135 -2.40 9.02 32.78
C PRO A 135 -1.08 9.75 33.07
N SER A 136 -1.04 11.08 32.95
CA SER A 136 0.15 11.86 33.29
C SER A 136 0.36 11.97 34.79
N LYS A 137 -0.73 12.01 35.57
CA LYS A 137 -0.65 12.05 37.04
C LYS A 137 0.05 10.82 37.61
N THR A 138 -0.29 9.63 37.12
CA THR A 138 0.33 8.38 37.61
C THR A 138 1.83 8.34 37.33
N ILE A 139 2.28 8.90 36.19
CA ILE A 139 3.72 9.00 35.88
C ILE A 139 4.40 9.98 36.82
N CYS A 140 3.80 11.15 37.06
CA CYS A 140 4.32 12.13 38.02
C CYS A 140 4.49 11.51 39.41
N GLU A 141 3.46 10.81 39.91
CA GLU A 141 3.51 10.11 41.21
C GLU A 141 4.63 9.05 41.25
N LYS A 142 4.88 8.34 40.15
CA LYS A 142 5.96 7.34 40.06
C LYS A 142 7.34 8.00 40.02
N ILE A 143 7.49 9.11 39.30
CA ILE A 143 8.73 9.88 39.24
C ILE A 143 9.05 10.49 40.61
N ASP A 144 8.05 11.05 41.30
CA ASP A 144 8.20 11.61 42.64
C ASP A 144 8.67 10.54 43.64
N GLN A 145 8.22 9.30 43.52
CA GLN A 145 8.69 8.17 44.34
C GLN A 145 10.15 7.80 44.04
N ILE A 146 10.54 7.74 42.76
CA ILE A 146 11.90 7.37 42.33
C ILE A 146 12.93 8.43 42.76
N LEU A 147 12.51 9.69 42.86
CA LEU A 147 13.38 10.80 43.26
C LEU A 147 13.33 11.09 44.77
N GLU A 148 12.58 10.33 45.56
CA GLU A 148 12.38 10.59 47.00
C GLU A 148 13.65 10.34 47.83
N ASP A 149 14.43 9.30 47.49
CA ASP A 149 15.70 8.96 48.14
C ASP A 149 16.93 9.59 47.46
N GLY A 150 16.71 10.27 46.33
CA GLY A 150 17.76 10.90 45.52
C GLY A 150 18.68 9.93 44.79
N ILE A 151 18.31 8.65 44.65
CA ILE A 151 19.13 7.63 43.97
C ILE A 151 18.24 6.84 43.00
N VAL A 152 18.44 7.03 41.69
CA VAL A 152 17.74 6.21 40.70
C VAL A 152 18.41 4.84 40.60
N THR A 153 17.78 3.81 41.18
CA THR A 153 18.28 2.43 41.10
C THR A 153 17.97 1.79 39.74
N GLN A 154 18.70 0.73 39.36
CA GLN A 154 18.44 -0.01 38.11
C GLN A 154 17.03 -0.63 38.07
N GLU A 155 16.48 -1.02 39.23
CA GLU A 155 15.13 -1.57 39.32
C GLU A 155 14.06 -0.49 39.06
N GLU A 156 14.26 0.70 39.60
CA GLU A 156 13.40 1.87 39.38
C GLU A 156 13.46 2.37 37.94
N GLN A 157 14.66 2.45 37.38
CA GLN A 157 14.89 2.76 35.98
C GLN A 157 14.09 1.81 35.07
N LYS A 158 14.21 0.50 35.29
CA LYS A 158 13.48 -0.50 34.51
C LYS A 158 11.97 -0.37 34.69
N SER A 159 11.50 -0.15 35.93
CA SER A 159 10.08 0.04 36.24
C SER A 159 9.49 1.27 35.55
N LEU A 160 10.22 2.40 35.57
CA LEU A 160 9.83 3.62 34.89
C LEU A 160 9.81 3.44 33.37
N LEU A 161 10.85 2.82 32.80
CA LEU A 161 10.94 2.53 31.37
C LEU A 161 9.76 1.69 30.88
N GLU A 162 9.39 0.62 31.59
CA GLU A 162 8.23 -0.20 31.25
C GLU A 162 6.93 0.59 31.32
N MET A 163 6.76 1.44 32.33
CA MET A 163 5.58 2.30 32.48
C MET A 163 5.46 3.35 31.38
N LEU A 164 6.57 4.00 31.01
CA LEU A 164 6.64 4.99 29.94
C LEU A 164 6.38 4.35 28.57
N LYS A 165 6.99 3.19 28.29
CA LYS A 165 6.74 2.40 27.08
C LYS A 165 5.27 2.03 26.94
N LYS A 166 4.66 1.53 28.02
CA LYS A 166 3.23 1.18 28.04
C LYS A 166 2.35 2.38 27.72
N ARG A 167 2.62 3.53 28.35
CA ARG A 167 1.86 4.77 28.13
C ARG A 167 1.98 5.28 26.69
N LEU A 168 3.18 5.21 26.10
CA LEU A 168 3.38 5.59 24.71
C LEU A 168 2.63 4.64 23.76
N ASN A 169 2.70 3.33 24.01
CA ASN A 169 1.93 2.33 23.27
C ASN A 169 0.42 2.61 23.36
N ASP A 170 -0.11 2.86 24.56
CA ASP A 170 -1.53 3.20 24.75
C ASP A 170 -1.93 4.45 23.95
N ALA A 171 -1.10 5.50 23.94
CA ALA A 171 -1.35 6.72 23.16
C ALA A 171 -1.33 6.49 21.64
N GLN A 172 -0.43 5.63 21.15
CA GLN A 172 -0.38 5.20 19.75
C GLN A 172 -1.61 4.38 19.37
N ILE A 173 -2.06 3.49 20.26
CA ILE A 173 -3.30 2.71 20.09
C ILE A 173 -4.51 3.65 20.02
N GLU A 174 -4.64 4.63 20.92
CA GLU A 174 -5.73 5.62 20.88
C GLU A 174 -5.76 6.40 19.57
N THR A 175 -4.58 6.83 19.12
CA THR A 175 -4.41 7.53 17.85
C THR A 175 -4.95 6.68 16.69
N LYS A 176 -4.58 5.40 16.66
CA LYS A 176 -4.97 4.48 15.60
C LYS A 176 -6.47 4.14 15.68
N ILE A 177 -7.01 3.92 16.87
CA ILE A 177 -8.45 3.74 17.09
C ILE A 177 -9.23 4.97 16.59
N GLY A 178 -8.77 6.18 16.93
CA GLY A 178 -9.39 7.42 16.46
C GLY A 178 -9.42 7.52 14.93
N TYR A 179 -8.31 7.18 14.27
CA TYR A 179 -8.24 7.11 12.81
C TYR A 179 -9.20 6.05 12.22
N LEU A 180 -9.20 4.82 12.75
CA LEU A 180 -10.11 3.76 12.29
C LEU A 180 -11.57 4.16 12.43
N LYS A 181 -11.95 4.82 13.53
CA LYS A 181 -13.30 5.36 13.72
C LYS A 181 -13.66 6.41 12.67
N ASN A 182 -12.72 7.27 12.28
CA ASN A 182 -12.95 8.24 11.21
C ASN A 182 -13.12 7.54 9.85
N CYS A 183 -12.32 6.51 9.55
CA CYS A 183 -12.50 5.67 8.36
C CYS A 183 -13.89 5.04 8.30
N VAL A 184 -14.40 4.54 9.44
CA VAL A 184 -15.77 4.01 9.55
C VAL A 184 -16.82 5.07 9.22
N LYS A 185 -16.68 6.29 9.76
CA LYS A 185 -17.59 7.41 9.47
C LYS A 185 -17.59 7.80 8.00
N GLU A 186 -16.42 7.77 7.37
CA GLU A 186 -16.22 8.06 5.95
C GLU A 186 -16.58 6.89 5.03
N ARG A 187 -17.02 5.74 5.59
CA ARG A 187 -17.34 4.51 4.87
C ARG A 187 -16.18 3.94 4.05
N LYS A 188 -14.94 4.18 4.50
CA LYS A 188 -13.74 3.58 3.90
C LYS A 188 -13.59 2.12 4.32
N ASN A 189 -12.97 1.32 3.46
CA ASN A 189 -12.59 -0.04 3.82
C ASN A 189 -11.49 0.01 4.90
N LEU A 190 -11.60 -0.84 5.92
CA LEU A 190 -10.67 -0.84 7.06
C LEU A 190 -9.55 -1.87 6.92
N GLY A 191 -9.67 -2.84 6.02
CA GLY A 191 -8.88 -4.07 6.08
C GLY A 191 -7.38 -3.81 6.00
N ILE A 192 -6.93 -2.89 5.14
CA ILE A 192 -5.51 -2.53 5.04
C ILE A 192 -5.02 -1.90 6.35
N ASP A 193 -5.74 -0.92 6.89
CA ASP A 193 -5.35 -0.24 8.14
C ASP A 193 -5.37 -1.19 9.36
N LEU A 194 -6.24 -2.19 9.31
CA LEU A 194 -6.34 -3.22 10.34
C LEU A 194 -5.20 -4.24 10.25
N ILE A 195 -4.72 -4.61 9.06
CA ILE A 195 -3.55 -5.51 8.93
C ILE A 195 -2.38 -4.96 9.73
N ASP A 196 -2.10 -3.66 9.62
CA ASP A 196 -1.03 -2.99 10.38
C ASP A 196 -1.29 -2.96 11.89
N LEU A 197 -2.53 -3.14 12.34
CA LEU A 197 -2.89 -3.20 13.76
C LEU A 197 -2.63 -4.60 14.34
N LEU A 198 -2.70 -5.64 13.50
CA LEU A 198 -2.67 -7.03 13.96
C LEU A 198 -1.34 -7.48 14.57
N ASP A 199 -0.29 -6.68 14.42
CA ASP A 199 1.00 -6.92 15.08
C ASP A 199 0.97 -6.54 16.58
N ASN A 200 -0.07 -5.83 17.04
CA ASN A 200 -0.22 -5.36 18.42
C ASN A 200 -1.42 -6.04 19.09
N ALA A 201 -1.15 -7.11 19.87
CA ALA A 201 -2.18 -7.87 20.57
C ALA A 201 -2.98 -7.02 21.57
N ASP A 202 -2.30 -6.12 22.30
CA ASP A 202 -2.94 -5.22 23.27
C ASP A 202 -3.99 -4.33 22.60
N ALA A 203 -3.70 -3.86 21.38
CA ALA A 203 -4.63 -3.02 20.61
C ALA A 203 -5.92 -3.76 20.25
N ILE A 204 -5.81 -5.05 19.89
CA ILE A 204 -6.97 -5.90 19.58
C ILE A 204 -7.84 -6.08 20.84
N ASP A 205 -7.21 -6.41 21.97
CA ASP A 205 -7.91 -6.64 23.24
C ASP A 205 -8.61 -5.36 23.75
N ILE A 206 -7.96 -4.19 23.61
CA ILE A 206 -8.55 -2.89 23.95
C ILE A 206 -9.79 -2.62 23.10
N ILE A 207 -9.73 -2.87 21.79
CA ILE A 207 -10.87 -2.67 20.89
C ILE A 207 -12.02 -3.60 21.24
N HIS A 208 -11.76 -4.89 21.43
CA HIS A 208 -12.77 -5.87 21.81
C HIS A 208 -13.43 -5.53 23.16
N SER A 209 -12.62 -5.20 24.17
CA SER A 209 -13.10 -4.84 25.51
C SER A 209 -13.99 -3.59 25.48
N ARG A 210 -13.61 -2.57 24.70
CA ARG A 210 -14.42 -1.35 24.54
C ARG A 210 -15.71 -1.63 23.80
N ALA A 211 -15.66 -2.40 22.72
CA ALA A 211 -16.85 -2.78 21.97
C ALA A 211 -17.83 -3.59 22.83
N GLU A 212 -17.34 -4.55 23.59
CA GLU A 212 -18.14 -5.35 24.52
C GLU A 212 -18.78 -4.46 25.60
N SER A 213 -18.01 -3.53 26.18
CA SER A 213 -18.53 -2.57 27.16
C SER A 213 -19.61 -1.66 26.56
N GLN A 214 -19.43 -1.16 25.32
CA GLN A 214 -20.43 -0.32 24.66
C GLN A 214 -21.74 -1.08 24.43
N LEU A 215 -21.66 -2.31 23.92
CA LEU A 215 -22.83 -3.17 23.76
C LEU A 215 -23.52 -3.44 25.11
N GLY A 216 -22.75 -3.76 26.15
CA GLY A 216 -23.27 -4.00 27.49
C GLY A 216 -23.95 -2.77 28.09
N SER A 217 -23.36 -1.57 27.95
CA SER A 217 -23.98 -0.32 28.39
C SER A 217 -25.29 -0.02 27.65
N THR A 218 -25.36 -0.28 26.33
CA THR A 218 -26.59 -0.08 25.56
C THR A 218 -27.68 -1.07 25.98
N LEU A 219 -27.33 -2.33 26.21
CA LEU A 219 -28.30 -3.36 26.62
C LEU A 219 -28.85 -3.15 28.04
N ASN A 220 -28.11 -2.43 28.89
CA ASN A 220 -28.55 -1.95 30.20
C ASN A 220 -29.37 -0.65 30.16
N SER A 221 -29.39 0.07 29.03
CA SER A 221 -30.13 1.33 28.92
C SER A 221 -31.63 1.10 28.72
N TYR A 222 -32.45 2.01 29.23
CA TYR A 222 -33.92 1.97 29.11
C TYR A 222 -34.42 1.92 27.65
N SER A 223 -33.67 2.52 26.71
CA SER A 223 -34.02 2.51 25.29
C SER A 223 -33.49 1.29 24.53
N GLY A 224 -32.43 0.63 25.03
CA GLY A 224 -31.88 -0.62 24.50
C GLY A 224 -31.39 -0.57 23.04
N THR A 225 -31.32 0.60 22.41
CA THR A 225 -31.26 0.74 20.95
C THR A 225 -30.13 1.62 20.45
N TYR A 226 -29.67 2.60 21.24
CA TYR A 226 -28.64 3.54 20.82
C TYR A 226 -27.26 3.18 21.40
N VAL A 227 -26.30 2.90 20.50
CA VAL A 227 -24.89 2.71 20.85
C VAL A 227 -24.18 4.07 20.77
N ARG A 228 -23.52 4.49 21.86
CA ARG A 228 -22.87 5.81 21.95
C ARG A 228 -21.65 5.93 21.02
N ASP A 229 -20.93 4.83 20.86
CA ASP A 229 -19.75 4.72 20.01
C ASP A 229 -19.93 3.50 19.07
N PRO A 230 -20.75 3.61 18.02
CA PRO A 230 -21.01 2.49 17.12
C PRO A 230 -19.78 2.15 16.28
N GLU A 231 -18.87 3.11 16.06
CA GLU A 231 -17.67 2.90 15.24
C GLU A 231 -16.70 1.92 15.89
N ILE A 232 -16.43 2.02 17.21
CA ILE A 232 -15.54 1.04 17.87
C ILE A 232 -16.11 -0.38 17.83
N VAL A 233 -17.44 -0.51 17.95
CA VAL A 233 -18.12 -1.80 17.83
C VAL A 233 -17.98 -2.35 16.41
N PHE A 234 -18.13 -1.49 15.39
CA PHE A 234 -17.95 -1.88 14.00
C PHE A 234 -16.52 -2.36 13.72
N VAL A 235 -15.51 -1.60 14.14
CA VAL A 235 -14.08 -1.97 14.00
C VAL A 235 -13.82 -3.33 14.65
N SER A 236 -14.32 -3.53 15.87
CA SER A 236 -14.19 -4.80 16.59
C SER A 236 -14.84 -5.97 15.86
N LEU A 237 -16.03 -5.79 15.31
CA LEU A 237 -16.71 -6.83 14.51
C LEU A 237 -15.92 -7.17 13.24
N VAL A 238 -15.31 -6.17 12.57
CA VAL A 238 -14.44 -6.41 11.40
C VAL A 238 -13.21 -7.21 11.79
N LEU A 239 -12.56 -6.92 12.92
CA LEU A 239 -11.45 -7.72 13.46
C LEU A 239 -11.88 -9.17 13.72
N ILE A 240 -13.06 -9.39 14.30
CA ILE A 240 -13.61 -10.75 14.50
C ILE A 240 -13.81 -11.45 13.16
N GLY A 241 -14.40 -10.75 12.18
CA GLY A 241 -14.61 -11.25 10.82
C GLY A 241 -13.29 -11.54 10.08
N MET A 242 -12.24 -10.77 10.36
CA MET A 242 -10.93 -10.90 9.73
C MET A 242 -10.13 -12.06 10.32
N LEU A 243 -10.10 -12.22 11.64
CA LEU A 243 -9.24 -13.18 12.32
C LEU A 243 -9.90 -14.53 12.56
N TYR A 244 -11.16 -14.55 12.97
CA TYR A 244 -11.80 -15.72 13.56
C TYR A 244 -12.89 -16.35 12.70
N TYR A 245 -13.33 -15.68 11.62
CA TYR A 245 -14.39 -16.20 10.75
C TYR A 245 -14.00 -17.53 10.09
N ASP A 246 -14.86 -18.53 10.24
CA ASP A 246 -14.73 -19.90 9.74
C ASP A 246 -15.99 -20.37 8.98
N GLY A 247 -16.87 -19.43 8.62
CA GLY A 247 -18.21 -19.69 8.11
C GLY A 247 -19.32 -19.33 9.10
N ALA A 248 -19.03 -19.34 10.42
CA ALA A 248 -20.00 -19.08 11.49
C ALA A 248 -19.68 -17.77 12.25
N PHE A 249 -19.99 -16.63 11.65
CA PHE A 249 -19.63 -15.31 12.20
C PHE A 249 -20.07 -15.10 13.67
N TYR A 250 -21.33 -15.38 14.00
CA TYR A 250 -21.83 -15.16 15.36
C TYR A 250 -21.21 -16.10 16.40
N GLU A 251 -20.71 -17.27 16.00
CA GLU A 251 -19.96 -18.14 16.92
C GLU A 251 -18.64 -17.48 17.34
N SER A 252 -17.95 -16.85 16.39
CA SER A 252 -16.74 -16.08 16.67
C SER A 252 -17.04 -14.86 17.57
N VAL A 253 -18.17 -14.19 17.34
CA VAL A 253 -18.63 -13.09 18.19
C VAL A 253 -18.91 -13.57 19.63
N ARG A 254 -19.58 -14.71 19.79
CA ARG A 254 -19.83 -15.32 21.12
C ARG A 254 -18.55 -15.70 21.85
N LYS A 255 -17.57 -16.24 21.14
CA LYS A 255 -16.24 -16.58 21.69
C LYS A 255 -15.46 -15.34 22.13
N THR A 256 -15.66 -14.20 21.46
CA THR A 256 -14.97 -12.94 21.77
C THR A 256 -15.64 -12.20 22.93
N TYR A 257 -16.98 -12.03 22.88
CA TYR A 257 -17.74 -11.27 23.88
C TYR A 257 -18.37 -12.16 24.96
N LYS A 258 -17.56 -13.03 25.58
CA LYS A 258 -18.06 -14.04 26.53
C LYS A 258 -18.84 -13.43 27.69
N SER A 259 -18.37 -12.31 28.24
CA SER A 259 -19.00 -11.68 29.41
C SER A 259 -20.37 -11.10 29.08
N LEU A 260 -20.55 -10.61 27.84
CA LEU A 260 -21.81 -10.08 27.35
C LEU A 260 -22.86 -11.19 27.17
N TYR A 261 -22.49 -12.31 26.56
CA TYR A 261 -23.39 -13.44 26.33
C TYR A 261 -23.69 -14.25 27.60
N GLN A 262 -22.89 -14.13 28.66
CA GLN A 262 -23.26 -14.62 29.99
C GLN A 262 -24.39 -13.82 30.64
N ARG A 263 -24.52 -12.53 30.30
CA ARG A 263 -25.47 -11.60 30.93
C ARG A 263 -26.77 -11.42 30.14
N TYR A 264 -26.75 -11.64 28.83
CA TYR A 264 -27.90 -11.45 27.95
C TYR A 264 -28.08 -12.61 26.97
N SER A 265 -29.32 -12.84 26.52
CA SER A 265 -29.61 -13.86 25.52
C SER A 265 -28.98 -13.54 24.16
N GLU A 266 -28.67 -14.60 23.40
CA GLU A 266 -28.08 -14.46 22.06
C GLU A 266 -28.93 -13.58 21.15
N GLN A 267 -30.25 -13.76 21.19
CA GLN A 267 -31.19 -12.98 20.38
C GLN A 267 -31.07 -11.47 20.66
N LYS A 268 -30.86 -11.07 21.92
CA LYS A 268 -30.79 -9.65 22.31
C LYS A 268 -29.48 -9.02 21.84
N VAL A 269 -28.36 -9.69 22.08
CA VAL A 269 -27.02 -9.21 21.67
C VAL A 269 -26.91 -9.15 20.16
N GLU A 270 -27.25 -10.25 19.47
CA GLU A 270 -27.16 -10.30 18.02
C GLU A 270 -28.18 -9.38 17.35
N GLY A 271 -29.37 -9.18 17.94
CA GLY A 271 -30.36 -8.21 17.47
C GLY A 271 -29.79 -6.78 17.48
N LEU A 272 -29.10 -6.38 18.54
CA LEU A 272 -28.44 -5.07 18.61
C LEU A 272 -27.30 -4.94 17.59
N ILE A 273 -26.47 -5.97 17.44
CA ILE A 273 -25.41 -5.99 16.43
C ILE A 273 -26.00 -5.85 15.02
N ARG A 274 -27.09 -6.56 14.72
CA ARG A 274 -27.79 -6.43 13.43
C ARG A 274 -28.31 -5.01 13.21
N THR A 275 -28.93 -4.40 14.22
CA THR A 275 -29.39 -3.00 14.12
C THR A 275 -28.23 -2.04 13.83
N LEU A 276 -27.09 -2.21 14.50
CA LEU A 276 -25.90 -1.38 14.28
C LEU A 276 -25.35 -1.57 12.86
N LEU A 277 -25.15 -2.81 12.41
CA LEU A 277 -24.60 -3.12 11.08
C LEU A 277 -25.49 -2.62 9.95
N ASN A 278 -26.81 -2.55 10.18
CA ASN A 278 -27.74 -2.04 9.18
C ASN A 278 -27.50 -0.56 8.81
N ASN A 279 -26.84 0.22 9.68
CA ASN A 279 -26.48 1.62 9.39
C ASN A 279 -25.30 1.75 8.42
N TYR A 280 -24.42 0.75 8.38
CA TYR A 280 -23.21 0.72 7.54
C TYR A 280 -23.42 -0.03 6.22
N ARG A 281 -24.57 -0.67 6.09
CA ARG A 281 -24.96 -1.49 4.95
C ARG A 281 -25.16 -0.64 3.69
N THR A 282 -24.42 -0.96 2.64
CA THR A 282 -24.62 -0.41 1.29
C THR A 282 -25.72 -1.19 0.56
N LYS A 283 -26.40 -0.52 -0.38
CA LYS A 283 -27.31 -1.20 -1.32
C LYS A 283 -26.45 -1.83 -2.42
N ASP A 284 -26.84 -3.00 -2.87
CA ASP A 284 -26.23 -3.65 -4.03
C ASP A 284 -26.81 -2.98 -5.29
N ASP A 285 -25.96 -2.24 -6.01
CA ASP A 285 -26.37 -1.44 -7.18
C ASP A 285 -26.86 -2.32 -8.36
N ALA A 286 -26.51 -3.61 -8.38
CA ALA A 286 -26.85 -4.53 -9.47
C ALA A 286 -28.17 -5.29 -9.24
N THR A 287 -28.51 -5.63 -7.99
CA THR A 287 -29.66 -6.48 -7.67
C THR A 287 -30.79 -5.76 -6.93
N GLY A 288 -30.54 -4.54 -6.42
CA GLY A 288 -31.47 -3.83 -5.53
C GLY A 288 -31.77 -4.57 -4.22
N THR A 289 -31.16 -5.74 -4.01
CA THR A 289 -31.47 -6.67 -2.93
C THR A 289 -30.50 -6.45 -1.79
N LYS A 290 -31.05 -6.54 -0.58
CA LYS A 290 -30.30 -6.40 0.64
C LYS A 290 -29.37 -7.63 0.84
N THR A 291 -28.06 -7.49 0.54
CA THR A 291 -26.97 -8.42 0.94
C THR A 291 -27.07 -8.90 2.41
N ARG A 292 -26.54 -10.10 2.71
CA ARG A 292 -26.50 -10.59 4.10
C ARG A 292 -25.80 -9.56 4.98
N ILE A 293 -26.36 -9.29 6.16
CA ILE A 293 -25.88 -8.19 7.02
C ILE A 293 -24.42 -8.38 7.47
N ILE A 294 -24.00 -9.63 7.61
CA ILE A 294 -22.61 -9.99 7.94
C ILE A 294 -21.62 -9.62 6.84
N ASN A 295 -22.07 -9.52 5.58
CA ASN A 295 -21.18 -9.16 4.46
C ASN A 295 -20.62 -7.75 4.60
N VAL A 296 -21.29 -6.86 5.34
CA VAL A 296 -20.76 -5.52 5.65
C VAL A 296 -19.45 -5.64 6.45
N VAL A 297 -19.42 -6.58 7.39
CA VAL A 297 -18.25 -6.86 8.23
C VAL A 297 -17.17 -7.58 7.42
N LEU A 298 -17.57 -8.61 6.66
CA LEU A 298 -16.64 -9.42 5.86
C LEU A 298 -16.07 -8.67 4.64
N ALA A 299 -16.75 -7.62 4.17
CA ALA A 299 -16.17 -6.70 3.19
C ALA A 299 -15.14 -5.77 3.86
N GLY A 300 -15.40 -5.35 5.10
CA GLY A 300 -14.45 -4.58 5.90
C GLY A 300 -13.11 -5.29 6.14
N SER A 301 -13.09 -6.63 6.16
CA SER A 301 -11.86 -7.41 6.32
C SER A 301 -11.11 -7.68 5.02
N ILE A 302 -11.65 -7.27 3.86
CA ILE A 302 -11.17 -7.56 2.50
C ILE A 302 -11.24 -9.06 2.18
N VAL A 303 -10.46 -9.88 2.89
CA VAL A 303 -10.42 -11.35 2.82
C VAL A 303 -10.36 -11.88 4.28
N PRO A 304 -11.38 -12.59 4.78
CA PRO A 304 -11.28 -13.27 6.08
C PRO A 304 -10.14 -14.30 6.11
N SER A 305 -9.52 -14.51 7.27
CA SER A 305 -8.36 -15.40 7.44
C SER A 305 -8.58 -16.80 6.88
N TYR A 306 -9.79 -17.35 7.03
CA TYR A 306 -10.18 -18.66 6.52
C TYR A 306 -10.14 -18.79 4.98
N TYR A 307 -10.29 -17.68 4.24
CA TYR A 307 -10.17 -17.66 2.77
C TYR A 307 -8.80 -17.16 2.30
N LEU A 308 -7.92 -16.76 3.23
CA LEU A 308 -6.66 -16.12 2.88
C LEU A 308 -5.69 -17.08 2.18
N GLY A 309 -5.60 -18.35 2.59
CA GLY A 309 -4.77 -19.34 1.87
C GLY A 309 -5.18 -19.51 0.41
N SER A 310 -6.49 -19.59 0.12
CA SER A 310 -7.02 -19.65 -1.26
C SER A 310 -6.79 -18.35 -2.02
N PHE A 311 -6.81 -17.19 -1.34
CA PHE A 311 -6.46 -15.91 -1.94
C PHE A 311 -4.96 -15.86 -2.31
N PHE A 312 -4.06 -16.34 -1.46
CA PHE A 312 -2.63 -16.47 -1.79
C PHE A 312 -2.42 -17.35 -3.02
N GLU A 313 -3.11 -18.49 -3.11
CA GLU A 313 -3.04 -19.34 -4.31
C GLU A 313 -3.51 -18.60 -5.57
N PHE A 314 -4.60 -17.84 -5.47
CA PHE A 314 -5.09 -17.03 -6.58
C PHE A 314 -4.07 -15.95 -7.01
N ILE A 315 -3.47 -15.22 -6.06
CA ILE A 315 -2.43 -14.22 -6.37
C ILE A 315 -1.16 -14.88 -6.93
N TYR A 316 -0.82 -16.08 -6.47
CA TYR A 316 0.32 -16.82 -6.98
C TYR A 316 0.15 -17.24 -8.44
N ASP A 317 -1.04 -17.68 -8.83
CA ASP A 317 -1.29 -18.03 -10.22
C ASP A 317 -1.31 -16.78 -11.12
N ILE A 318 -1.73 -15.62 -10.62
CA ILE A 318 -1.56 -14.32 -11.30
C ILE A 318 -0.07 -14.02 -11.48
N TYR A 319 0.73 -14.13 -10.42
CA TYR A 319 2.17 -13.91 -10.48
C TYR A 319 2.85 -14.80 -11.54
N LYS A 320 2.46 -16.07 -11.62
CA LYS A 320 2.99 -17.01 -12.61
C LYS A 320 2.55 -16.72 -14.04
N LEU A 321 1.26 -16.48 -14.26
CA LEU A 321 0.69 -16.40 -15.61
C LEU A 321 0.72 -15.00 -16.20
N ASN A 322 0.48 -13.98 -15.38
CA ASN A 322 0.39 -12.60 -15.83
C ASN A 322 1.74 -11.89 -15.73
N PHE A 323 2.55 -12.21 -14.72
CA PHE A 323 3.83 -11.53 -14.46
C PHE A 323 5.06 -12.37 -14.77
N ASP A 324 4.87 -13.57 -15.33
CA ASP A 324 5.95 -14.51 -15.69
C ASP A 324 6.93 -14.77 -14.52
N SER A 325 6.41 -14.82 -13.29
CA SER A 325 7.18 -14.98 -12.04
C SER A 325 8.23 -13.89 -11.77
N ASN A 326 7.93 -12.65 -12.17
CA ASN A 326 8.73 -11.47 -11.85
C ASN A 326 7.81 -10.30 -11.51
N LEU A 327 8.19 -9.42 -10.58
CA LEU A 327 7.34 -8.28 -10.23
C LEU A 327 7.46 -7.13 -11.26
N PRO A 328 6.34 -6.67 -11.84
CA PRO A 328 6.31 -5.44 -12.63
C PRO A 328 6.53 -4.19 -11.75
N ASP A 329 6.95 -3.09 -12.37
CA ASP A 329 7.12 -1.80 -11.68
C ASP A 329 5.76 -1.23 -11.22
N ASP A 330 4.74 -1.26 -12.09
CA ASP A 330 3.38 -0.78 -11.80
C ASP A 330 2.44 -1.91 -11.36
N LEU A 331 2.64 -2.44 -10.16
CA LEU A 331 1.77 -3.50 -9.63
C LEU A 331 0.28 -3.10 -9.53
N TYR A 332 -0.01 -1.80 -9.36
CA TYR A 332 -1.38 -1.34 -9.19
C TYR A 332 -2.17 -1.47 -10.50
N GLY A 333 -1.63 -0.92 -11.60
CA GLY A 333 -2.26 -1.02 -12.92
C GLY A 333 -2.42 -2.48 -13.39
N GLU A 334 -1.44 -3.32 -13.04
CA GLU A 334 -1.42 -4.76 -13.32
C GLU A 334 -2.58 -5.51 -12.66
N PHE A 335 -2.76 -5.35 -11.33
CA PHE A 335 -3.89 -5.97 -10.64
C PHE A 335 -5.22 -5.36 -11.05
N GLN A 336 -5.26 -4.05 -11.34
CA GLN A 336 -6.47 -3.41 -11.86
C GLN A 336 -6.90 -4.03 -13.19
N PHE A 337 -5.97 -4.29 -14.11
CA PHE A 337 -6.26 -4.98 -15.37
C PHE A 337 -6.88 -6.35 -15.13
N VAL A 338 -6.28 -7.15 -14.23
CA VAL A 338 -6.78 -8.49 -13.90
C VAL A 338 -8.20 -8.43 -13.35
N TYR A 339 -8.45 -7.55 -12.39
CA TYR A 339 -9.75 -7.44 -11.74
C TYR A 339 -10.85 -6.91 -12.64
N ASP A 340 -10.54 -5.92 -13.47
CA ASP A 340 -11.45 -5.45 -14.50
C ASP A 340 -11.84 -6.58 -15.48
N GLY A 341 -10.86 -7.39 -15.88
CA GLY A 341 -11.06 -8.54 -16.76
C GLY A 341 -11.90 -9.66 -16.14
N LEU A 342 -11.90 -9.79 -14.81
CA LEU A 342 -12.64 -10.81 -14.07
C LEU A 342 -14.02 -10.34 -13.58
N GLN A 343 -14.43 -9.09 -13.81
CA GLN A 343 -15.67 -8.53 -13.24
C GLN A 343 -16.91 -9.41 -13.49
N ASN A 344 -17.09 -9.92 -14.71
CA ASN A 344 -18.23 -10.76 -15.05
C ASN A 344 -18.23 -12.10 -14.29
N LEU A 345 -17.06 -12.71 -14.12
CA LEU A 345 -16.89 -13.96 -13.39
C LEU A 345 -17.16 -13.78 -11.89
N MET A 346 -16.80 -12.61 -11.35
CA MET A 346 -16.93 -12.28 -9.93
C MET A 346 -18.37 -11.99 -9.46
N ARG A 347 -19.33 -11.83 -10.40
CA ARG A 347 -20.75 -11.57 -10.08
C ARG A 347 -21.52 -12.81 -9.60
N SER A 348 -20.91 -14.00 -9.60
CA SER A 348 -21.58 -15.21 -9.13
C SER A 348 -21.88 -15.17 -7.62
N GLU A 349 -22.98 -15.80 -7.22
CA GLU A 349 -23.46 -15.85 -5.83
C GLU A 349 -22.71 -16.86 -4.94
N SER A 350 -21.95 -17.80 -5.53
CA SER A 350 -21.14 -18.79 -4.78
C SER A 350 -19.89 -18.16 -4.17
N ASP A 351 -19.24 -18.82 -3.21
CA ASP A 351 -17.89 -18.43 -2.75
C ASP A 351 -16.77 -19.01 -3.63
N GLU A 352 -17.11 -19.49 -4.83
CA GLU A 352 -16.20 -20.18 -5.74
C GLU A 352 -16.08 -19.43 -7.06
N VAL A 353 -14.85 -19.40 -7.58
CA VAL A 353 -14.51 -18.74 -8.85
C VAL A 353 -13.68 -19.71 -9.67
N GLN A 354 -14.26 -20.18 -10.78
CA GLN A 354 -13.57 -21.06 -11.73
C GLN A 354 -12.85 -20.20 -12.76
N VAL A 355 -11.53 -20.27 -12.81
CA VAL A 355 -10.72 -19.58 -13.83
C VAL A 355 -10.25 -20.61 -14.85
N ASN A 356 -10.71 -20.47 -16.08
CA ASN A 356 -10.46 -21.45 -17.15
C ASN A 356 -8.97 -21.64 -17.43
N VAL A 357 -8.20 -20.55 -17.49
CA VAL A 357 -6.74 -20.54 -17.74
C VAL A 357 -5.99 -21.48 -16.81
N THR A 358 -6.35 -21.48 -15.53
CA THR A 358 -5.65 -22.26 -14.50
C THR A 358 -6.27 -23.63 -14.31
N LYS A 359 -7.49 -23.86 -14.85
CA LYS A 359 -8.34 -25.04 -14.59
C LYS A 359 -8.59 -25.26 -13.10
N LYS A 360 -8.53 -24.20 -12.29
CA LYS A 360 -8.73 -24.25 -10.84
C LYS A 360 -10.02 -23.53 -10.45
N THR A 361 -10.57 -23.98 -9.33
CA THR A 361 -11.65 -23.31 -8.60
C THR A 361 -11.06 -22.66 -7.35
N TYR A 362 -11.06 -21.34 -7.29
CA TYR A 362 -10.61 -20.60 -6.11
C TYR A 362 -11.77 -20.33 -5.17
N LYS A 363 -11.53 -20.51 -3.87
CA LYS A 363 -12.48 -20.09 -2.83
C LYS A 363 -12.29 -18.61 -2.53
N LEU A 364 -13.10 -17.77 -3.15
CA LEU A 364 -13.14 -16.33 -2.95
C LEU A 364 -14.53 -15.96 -2.42
N ILE A 365 -14.60 -15.61 -1.13
CA ILE A 365 -15.85 -15.28 -0.47
C ILE A 365 -16.58 -14.15 -1.18
N LYS A 366 -17.91 -14.23 -1.21
CA LYS A 366 -18.79 -13.23 -1.84
C LYS A 366 -18.42 -11.78 -1.50
N SER A 367 -18.07 -11.47 -0.25
CA SER A 367 -17.72 -10.10 0.15
C SER A 367 -16.46 -9.58 -0.55
N THR A 368 -15.43 -10.42 -0.72
CA THR A 368 -14.21 -10.07 -1.48
C THR A 368 -14.53 -9.84 -2.95
N LYS A 369 -15.34 -10.71 -3.56
CA LYS A 369 -15.75 -10.56 -4.97
C LYS A 369 -16.54 -9.28 -5.21
N GLN A 370 -17.41 -8.91 -4.27
CA GLN A 370 -18.14 -7.65 -4.32
C GLN A 370 -17.21 -6.43 -4.30
N LEU A 371 -16.14 -6.46 -3.51
CA LEU A 371 -15.11 -5.40 -3.51
C LEU A 371 -14.39 -5.33 -4.86
N ILE A 372 -14.05 -6.47 -5.47
CA ILE A 372 -13.42 -6.53 -6.80
C ILE A 372 -14.32 -5.88 -7.85
N THR A 373 -15.62 -6.19 -7.82
CA THR A 373 -16.59 -5.65 -8.79
C THR A 373 -16.96 -4.18 -8.58
N ASN A 374 -16.64 -3.61 -7.42
CA ASN A 374 -17.02 -2.24 -7.08
C ASN A 374 -15.83 -1.27 -7.31
N PRO A 375 -15.90 -0.34 -8.28
CA PRO A 375 -14.81 0.58 -8.58
C PRO A 375 -14.38 1.47 -7.42
N ILE A 376 -15.25 1.71 -6.44
CA ILE A 376 -14.96 2.56 -5.27
C ILE A 376 -14.12 1.80 -4.23
N TYR A 377 -14.27 0.48 -4.16
CA TYR A 377 -13.68 -0.35 -3.09
C TYR A 377 -12.65 -1.37 -3.60
N ASN A 378 -12.37 -1.41 -4.90
CA ASN A 378 -11.37 -2.30 -5.49
C ASN A 378 -9.93 -2.00 -5.01
N ASP A 379 -9.65 -0.75 -4.63
CA ASP A 379 -8.35 -0.28 -4.12
C ASP A 379 -7.86 -1.12 -2.94
N ALA A 380 -8.75 -1.48 -2.02
CA ALA A 380 -8.40 -2.29 -0.85
C ALA A 380 -7.97 -3.71 -1.26
N VAL A 381 -8.65 -4.31 -2.24
CA VAL A 381 -8.27 -5.64 -2.76
C VAL A 381 -6.95 -5.57 -3.50
N ILE A 382 -6.75 -4.55 -4.36
CA ILE A 382 -5.49 -4.34 -5.08
C ILE A 382 -4.32 -4.19 -4.11
N LYS A 383 -4.47 -3.35 -3.07
CA LYS A 383 -3.44 -3.16 -2.04
C LYS A 383 -3.10 -4.47 -1.32
N LEU A 384 -4.10 -5.28 -0.95
CA LEU A 384 -3.86 -6.58 -0.33
C LEU A 384 -3.11 -7.52 -1.29
N SER A 385 -3.48 -7.55 -2.56
CA SER A 385 -2.80 -8.35 -3.59
C SER A 385 -1.36 -7.95 -3.80
N ILE A 386 -1.04 -6.66 -3.74
CA ILE A 386 0.33 -6.15 -3.78
C ILE A 386 1.14 -6.64 -2.57
N ILE A 387 0.55 -6.62 -1.37
CA ILE A 387 1.20 -7.16 -0.16
C ILE A 387 1.48 -8.65 -0.34
N VAL A 388 0.48 -9.42 -0.77
CA VAL A 388 0.56 -10.87 -0.96
C VAL A 388 1.59 -11.25 -2.04
N VAL A 389 1.57 -10.60 -3.21
CA VAL A 389 2.49 -10.92 -4.30
C VAL A 389 3.94 -10.62 -3.94
N ARG A 390 4.20 -9.58 -3.15
CA ARG A 390 5.55 -9.29 -2.63
C ARG A 390 6.04 -10.35 -1.65
N LEU A 391 5.16 -10.94 -0.86
CA LEU A 391 5.51 -12.07 0.02
C LEU A 391 5.82 -13.33 -0.79
N ILE A 392 5.01 -13.59 -1.83
CA ILE A 392 5.23 -14.69 -2.77
C ILE A 392 6.56 -14.53 -3.50
N ASP A 393 6.84 -13.37 -4.07
CA ASP A 393 8.08 -13.08 -4.80
C ASP A 393 9.31 -13.27 -3.90
N LYS A 394 9.30 -12.73 -2.67
CA LYS A 394 10.36 -12.95 -1.68
C LYS A 394 10.62 -14.43 -1.42
N TYR A 395 9.56 -15.24 -1.30
CA TYR A 395 9.68 -16.68 -1.13
C TYR A 395 10.32 -17.37 -2.34
N ILE A 396 9.87 -17.05 -3.55
CA ILE A 396 10.37 -17.66 -4.80
C ILE A 396 11.87 -17.37 -5.00
N TRP A 397 12.30 -16.15 -4.68
CA TRP A 397 13.70 -15.73 -4.77
C TRP A 397 14.55 -16.11 -3.54
N GLY A 398 14.01 -16.89 -2.60
CA GLY A 398 14.77 -17.40 -1.44
C GLY A 398 15.28 -16.31 -0.49
N LYS A 399 14.59 -15.16 -0.42
CA LYS A 399 14.91 -14.11 0.55
C LYS A 399 14.29 -14.48 1.89
N ASP A 400 15.11 -14.60 2.93
CA ASP A 400 14.63 -14.81 4.31
C ASP A 400 13.62 -13.73 4.68
N ASN A 401 12.44 -14.15 5.17
CA ASN A 401 11.39 -13.22 5.54
C ASN A 401 10.69 -13.75 6.79
N VAL A 402 11.00 -13.16 7.95
CA VAL A 402 10.27 -13.45 9.18
C VAL A 402 8.95 -12.71 9.14
N LEU A 403 7.85 -13.45 8.97
CA LEU A 403 6.50 -12.89 8.92
C LEU A 403 5.88 -12.95 10.33
N TYR A 404 5.81 -11.78 10.98
CA TYR A 404 5.26 -11.64 12.33
C TYR A 404 3.74 -11.48 12.35
N ASN A 405 3.17 -10.84 11.31
CA ASN A 405 1.75 -10.56 11.24
C ASN A 405 0.90 -11.84 11.26
N PRO A 406 0.05 -12.05 12.28
CA PRO A 406 -0.63 -13.33 12.49
C PRO A 406 -1.61 -13.68 11.37
N TYR A 407 -2.26 -12.67 10.79
CA TYR A 407 -3.19 -12.85 9.68
C TYR A 407 -2.47 -13.27 8.40
N LEU A 408 -1.46 -12.50 7.96
CA LEU A 408 -0.70 -12.83 6.76
C LEU A 408 0.07 -14.15 6.93
N LYS A 409 0.59 -14.42 8.13
CA LYS A 409 1.31 -15.66 8.46
C LYS A 409 0.44 -16.88 8.26
N ARG A 410 -0.82 -16.84 8.73
CA ARG A 410 -1.76 -17.95 8.56
C ARG A 410 -2.01 -18.25 7.08
N GLY A 411 -2.39 -17.24 6.29
CA GLY A 411 -2.65 -17.42 4.86
C GLY A 411 -1.41 -17.88 4.08
N TYR A 412 -0.24 -17.33 4.41
CA TYR A 412 1.03 -17.73 3.83
C TYR A 412 1.38 -19.20 4.13
N GLN A 413 1.19 -19.65 5.38
CA GLN A 413 1.43 -21.04 5.77
C GLN A 413 0.44 -22.01 5.12
N GLU A 414 -0.83 -21.65 5.06
CA GLU A 414 -1.87 -22.43 4.36
C GLU A 414 -1.50 -22.57 2.88
N TRP A 415 -1.08 -21.50 2.21
CA TRP A 415 -0.60 -21.55 0.83
C TRP A 415 0.69 -22.37 0.67
N LEU A 416 1.66 -22.24 1.57
CA LEU A 416 2.87 -23.07 1.51
C LEU A 416 2.56 -24.57 1.60
N SER A 417 1.49 -24.97 2.29
CA SER A 417 1.05 -26.36 2.36
C SER A 417 0.55 -26.90 1.01
N THR A 418 0.15 -26.03 0.08
CA THR A 418 -0.34 -26.43 -1.25
C THR A 418 0.77 -26.47 -2.31
N ILE A 419 1.95 -25.91 -2.04
CA ILE A 419 3.07 -25.83 -2.99
C ILE A 419 4.03 -27.00 -2.84
N ASN A 420 4.38 -27.64 -3.96
CA ASN A 420 5.47 -28.61 -4.00
C ASN A 420 6.82 -27.92 -4.32
N ARG A 421 7.70 -27.82 -3.31
CA ARG A 421 9.00 -27.14 -3.38
C ARG A 421 9.93 -27.66 -4.48
N GLU A 422 9.90 -28.95 -4.79
CA GLU A 422 10.84 -29.57 -5.75
C GLU A 422 10.55 -29.20 -7.21
N LYS A 423 9.28 -28.94 -7.56
CA LYS A 423 8.88 -28.51 -8.91
C LYS A 423 9.18 -27.04 -9.20
N GLU A 424 9.20 -26.20 -8.17
CA GLU A 424 9.34 -24.73 -8.32
C GLU A 424 10.79 -24.31 -8.56
N TYR A 425 11.76 -25.00 -7.94
CA TYR A 425 13.19 -24.71 -8.15
C TYR A 425 13.69 -25.05 -9.56
N GLY A 426 13.02 -25.99 -10.26
CA GLY A 426 13.37 -26.41 -11.63
C GLY A 426 13.08 -25.38 -12.72
N ASN A 427 12.22 -24.39 -12.47
CA ASN A 427 11.83 -23.36 -13.46
C ASN A 427 12.68 -22.07 -13.39
N ARG A 428 13.77 -22.07 -12.62
CA ARG A 428 14.63 -20.88 -12.40
C ARG A 428 15.38 -20.37 -13.64
N SER A 429 15.45 -21.11 -14.75
CA SER A 429 16.43 -20.82 -15.83
C SER A 429 15.87 -20.20 -17.13
N LYS A 430 14.65 -19.66 -17.16
CA LYS A 430 14.09 -19.08 -18.40
C LYS A 430 13.37 -17.74 -18.24
N VAL A 431 13.86 -16.84 -17.40
CA VAL A 431 13.31 -15.47 -17.32
C VAL A 431 14.43 -14.44 -17.21
N GLU A 432 15.35 -14.47 -18.17
CA GLU A 432 16.08 -13.27 -18.55
C GLU A 432 15.66 -12.96 -19.98
N GLN A 433 15.24 -11.72 -20.21
CA GLN A 433 14.72 -11.18 -21.47
C GLN A 433 13.23 -11.45 -21.72
N LEU A 434 12.37 -10.61 -21.15
CA LEU A 434 11.15 -10.08 -21.78
C LEU A 434 10.58 -9.00 -20.86
N ARG A 435 11.32 -7.90 -20.69
CA ARG A 435 10.69 -6.66 -20.20
C ARG A 435 9.71 -6.20 -21.28
N SER A 436 8.46 -6.01 -20.89
CA SER A 436 7.39 -5.50 -21.75
C SER A 436 7.82 -4.22 -22.45
N ARG A 437 7.99 -4.27 -23.77
CA ARG A 437 8.10 -3.08 -24.61
C ARG A 437 6.68 -2.54 -24.80
N TRP A 438 6.45 -1.30 -24.41
CA TRP A 438 5.12 -0.67 -24.43
C TRP A 438 4.83 0.06 -25.74
N GLU A 439 5.84 0.21 -26.60
CA GLU A 439 5.74 0.95 -27.85
C GLU A 439 6.23 0.12 -29.03
N PRO A 440 5.60 0.27 -30.21
CA PRO A 440 6.11 -0.33 -31.43
C PRO A 440 7.40 0.36 -31.86
N GLU A 441 8.39 -0.43 -32.28
CA GLU A 441 9.71 0.05 -32.71
C GLU A 441 10.00 -0.42 -34.14
N PHE A 442 10.78 0.36 -34.89
CA PHE A 442 11.36 -0.11 -36.13
C PHE A 442 12.65 -0.89 -35.86
N VAL A 443 12.79 -2.05 -36.51
CA VAL A 443 14.03 -2.83 -36.49
C VAL A 443 14.46 -3.12 -37.92
N LEU A 444 15.75 -2.90 -38.20
CA LEU A 444 16.37 -3.26 -39.47
C LEU A 444 16.90 -4.69 -39.39
N THR A 445 16.35 -5.59 -40.21
CA THR A 445 16.85 -6.95 -40.37
C THR A 445 17.40 -7.12 -41.79
N ARG A 446 18.73 -7.25 -41.91
CA ARG A 446 19.45 -7.25 -43.19
C ARG A 446 19.19 -5.93 -43.96
N ASN A 447 18.28 -5.97 -44.93
CA ASN A 447 17.89 -4.84 -45.76
C ASN A 447 16.39 -4.50 -45.64
N THR A 448 15.65 -5.17 -44.76
CA THR A 448 14.20 -4.97 -44.59
C THR A 448 13.94 -4.29 -43.25
N ILE A 449 13.08 -3.28 -43.25
CA ILE A 449 12.63 -2.62 -42.02
C ILE A 449 11.32 -3.29 -41.59
N CYS A 450 11.32 -3.78 -40.36
CA CYS A 450 10.15 -4.39 -39.75
C CYS A 450 9.64 -3.51 -38.62
N LEU A 451 8.32 -3.43 -38.49
CA LEU A 451 7.67 -2.92 -37.29
C LEU A 451 7.56 -4.06 -36.30
N VAL A 452 8.17 -3.91 -35.12
CA VAL A 452 8.01 -4.86 -34.02
C VAL A 452 6.87 -4.33 -33.14
N PRO A 453 5.68 -4.98 -33.15
CA PRO A 453 4.60 -4.54 -32.29
C PRO A 453 4.95 -4.81 -30.81
N PRO A 454 4.45 -3.99 -29.88
CA PRO A 454 4.62 -4.24 -28.47
C PRO A 454 3.79 -5.46 -28.04
N THR A 455 4.14 -6.05 -26.91
CA THR A 455 3.31 -7.08 -26.29
C THR A 455 2.04 -6.42 -25.76
N HIS A 456 0.88 -6.77 -26.31
CA HIS A 456 -0.40 -6.22 -25.87
C HIS A 456 -1.09 -7.12 -24.86
N ARG A 457 -2.01 -6.51 -24.09
CA ARG A 457 -2.93 -7.24 -23.22
C ARG A 457 -4.35 -6.75 -23.43
N VAL A 458 -5.27 -7.69 -23.57
CA VAL A 458 -6.70 -7.43 -23.85
C VAL A 458 -7.54 -8.12 -22.79
N LYS A 459 -8.53 -7.42 -22.24
CA LYS A 459 -9.41 -7.94 -21.17
C LYS A 459 -10.26 -9.11 -21.68
N ALA A 460 -10.58 -10.06 -20.80
CA ALA A 460 -11.40 -11.25 -21.13
C ALA A 460 -12.85 -10.90 -21.53
N THR A 461 -13.28 -9.65 -21.33
CA THR A 461 -14.56 -9.14 -21.82
C THR A 461 -14.66 -9.09 -23.35
N TYR A 462 -13.52 -9.10 -24.04
CA TYR A 462 -13.42 -9.08 -25.49
C TYR A 462 -13.28 -10.50 -26.07
N ASP A 463 -13.85 -10.73 -27.25
CA ASP A 463 -13.63 -11.98 -27.98
C ASP A 463 -12.24 -11.97 -28.62
N TYR A 464 -11.38 -12.90 -28.20
CA TYR A 464 -10.00 -12.99 -28.70
C TYR A 464 -9.93 -13.31 -30.20
N ARG A 465 -10.96 -13.95 -30.76
CA ARG A 465 -11.03 -14.30 -32.19
C ARG A 465 -11.27 -13.08 -33.08
N ALA A 466 -11.78 -11.99 -32.50
CA ALA A 466 -12.05 -10.75 -33.20
C ALA A 466 -10.89 -9.75 -33.13
N ILE A 467 -9.76 -10.13 -32.51
CA ILE A 467 -8.59 -9.26 -32.36
C ILE A 467 -7.83 -9.21 -33.69
N ARG A 468 -7.62 -7.99 -34.18
CA ARG A 468 -6.89 -7.72 -35.43
C ARG A 468 -5.85 -6.64 -35.22
N ILE A 469 -4.77 -6.74 -35.97
CA ILE A 469 -3.79 -5.66 -36.12
C ILE A 469 -4.03 -4.98 -37.44
N ILE A 470 -4.12 -3.65 -37.40
CA ILE A 470 -4.23 -2.82 -38.59
C ILE A 470 -3.07 -1.84 -38.60
N VAL A 471 -2.27 -1.85 -39.66
CA VAL A 471 -1.27 -0.81 -39.93
C VAL A 471 -1.76 0.03 -41.10
N LYS A 472 -1.85 1.34 -40.88
CA LYS A 472 -2.25 2.33 -41.89
C LYS A 472 -1.06 3.21 -42.23
N LYS A 473 -0.97 3.58 -43.51
CA LYS A 473 -0.08 4.59 -44.03
C LYS A 473 -0.89 5.67 -44.74
N GLU A 474 -0.78 6.92 -44.30
CA GLU A 474 -1.55 8.04 -44.88
C GLU A 474 -3.05 7.68 -45.04
N GLU A 475 -3.66 7.12 -43.99
CA GLU A 475 -5.04 6.59 -43.94
C GLU A 475 -5.31 5.31 -44.75
N LYS A 476 -4.39 4.84 -45.60
CA LYS A 476 -4.54 3.59 -46.34
C LYS A 476 -4.05 2.39 -45.53
N VAL A 477 -4.88 1.35 -45.38
CA VAL A 477 -4.49 0.09 -44.73
C VAL A 477 -3.42 -0.62 -45.57
N ILE A 478 -2.28 -0.93 -44.95
CA ILE A 478 -1.14 -1.64 -45.55
C ILE A 478 -0.90 -3.02 -44.92
N TYR A 479 -1.43 -3.25 -43.72
CA TYR A 479 -1.43 -4.54 -43.05
C TYR A 479 -2.76 -4.67 -42.29
N ASP A 480 -3.41 -5.82 -42.42
CA ASP A 480 -4.63 -6.14 -41.71
C ASP A 480 -4.72 -7.65 -41.55
N ASP A 481 -4.44 -8.14 -40.35
CA ASP A 481 -4.47 -9.56 -40.05
C ASP A 481 -4.92 -9.85 -38.62
N TYR A 482 -5.38 -11.08 -38.40
CA TYR A 482 -5.69 -11.61 -37.09
C TYR A 482 -4.41 -11.94 -36.32
N VAL A 483 -4.51 -11.89 -34.99
CA VAL A 483 -3.38 -12.26 -34.12
C VAL A 483 -3.27 -13.78 -34.05
N GLU A 484 -2.11 -14.32 -34.37
CA GLU A 484 -1.83 -15.76 -34.33
C GLU A 484 -1.39 -16.26 -32.95
N ASP A 485 -0.53 -15.52 -32.25
CA ASP A 485 0.00 -15.90 -30.93
C ASP A 485 -0.72 -15.13 -29.80
N ILE A 486 -1.74 -15.81 -29.27
CA ILE A 486 -2.57 -15.36 -28.16
C ILE A 486 -2.37 -16.33 -27.00
N ARG A 487 -1.83 -15.83 -25.89
CA ARG A 487 -1.72 -16.55 -24.63
C ARG A 487 -2.82 -16.11 -23.67
N GLU A 488 -3.63 -17.05 -23.20
CA GLU A 488 -4.62 -16.76 -22.15
C GLU A 488 -3.91 -16.46 -20.83
N ILE A 489 -4.31 -15.38 -20.17
CA ILE A 489 -3.82 -14.95 -18.85
C ILE A 489 -5.01 -14.69 -17.93
N ILE A 490 -4.79 -14.61 -16.62
CA ILE A 490 -5.91 -14.37 -15.70
C ILE A 490 -6.49 -12.97 -15.97
N GLY A 491 -7.79 -12.92 -16.27
CA GLY A 491 -8.50 -11.67 -16.62
C GLY A 491 -8.37 -11.24 -18.08
N GLY A 492 -7.68 -11.98 -18.95
CA GLY A 492 -7.58 -11.58 -20.36
C GLY A 492 -6.64 -12.42 -21.21
N TYR A 493 -6.06 -11.75 -22.21
CA TYR A 493 -5.18 -12.34 -23.19
C TYR A 493 -3.91 -11.51 -23.30
N GLN A 494 -2.76 -12.16 -23.36
CA GLN A 494 -1.49 -11.57 -23.76
C GLN A 494 -1.26 -11.89 -25.23
N ILE A 495 -0.93 -10.87 -25.99
CA ILE A 495 -0.77 -10.94 -27.45
C ILE A 495 0.69 -10.67 -27.74
N LYS A 496 1.35 -11.64 -28.35
CA LYS A 496 2.73 -11.53 -28.81
C LYS A 496 2.71 -11.55 -30.33
N ASN A 497 3.26 -10.53 -30.95
CA ASN A 497 3.20 -10.41 -32.40
C ASN A 497 4.57 -10.54 -33.00
N HIS A 498 4.57 -11.11 -34.20
CA HIS A 498 5.76 -11.22 -35.00
C HIS A 498 6.07 -9.86 -35.62
N ALA A 499 7.32 -9.63 -35.97
CA ALA A 499 7.71 -8.41 -36.66
C ALA A 499 6.98 -8.34 -38.01
N ILE A 500 6.35 -7.20 -38.29
CA ILE A 500 5.60 -6.94 -39.52
C ILE A 500 6.55 -6.28 -40.51
N GLU A 501 6.83 -6.93 -41.64
CA GLU A 501 7.64 -6.32 -42.70
C GLU A 501 6.91 -5.13 -43.31
N LEU A 502 7.58 -3.98 -43.35
CA LEU A 502 7.03 -2.76 -43.92
C LEU A 502 7.79 -2.41 -45.20
N PRO A 503 7.18 -2.61 -46.39
CA PRO A 503 7.83 -2.26 -47.65
C PRO A 503 8.05 -0.76 -47.80
N ASN A 504 7.28 0.06 -47.08
CA ASN A 504 7.39 1.52 -47.14
C ASN A 504 7.29 2.18 -45.74
N PRO A 505 8.38 2.12 -44.94
CA PRO A 505 8.40 2.47 -43.52
C PRO A 505 8.47 3.98 -43.23
N LEU A 506 8.63 4.83 -44.24
CA LEU A 506 8.74 6.29 -44.09
C LEU A 506 7.39 7.00 -44.32
N GLY A 507 7.13 8.07 -43.59
CA GLY A 507 5.91 8.89 -43.65
C GLY A 507 5.01 8.72 -42.43
N ARG A 508 3.70 8.93 -42.59
CA ARG A 508 2.72 8.78 -41.51
C ARG A 508 2.23 7.34 -41.40
N ILE A 509 2.82 6.59 -40.48
CA ILE A 509 2.41 5.23 -40.13
C ILE A 509 1.62 5.25 -38.83
N ASN A 510 0.50 4.55 -38.81
CA ASN A 510 -0.31 4.32 -37.64
C ASN A 510 -0.52 2.81 -37.45
N TYR A 511 -0.13 2.29 -36.30
CA TYR A 511 -0.40 0.94 -35.84
C TYR A 511 -1.59 0.96 -34.87
N GLN A 512 -2.57 0.11 -35.13
CA GLN A 512 -3.77 -0.05 -34.33
C GLN A 512 -3.98 -1.52 -33.96
N LEU A 513 -4.32 -1.78 -32.69
CA LEU A 513 -4.89 -3.06 -32.26
C LEU A 513 -6.38 -2.86 -32.05
N VAL A 514 -7.20 -3.63 -32.76
CA VAL A 514 -8.66 -3.48 -32.75
C VAL A 514 -9.35 -4.79 -32.38
N VAL A 515 -10.51 -4.67 -31.74
CA VAL A 515 -11.42 -5.79 -31.50
C VAL A 515 -12.79 -5.43 -32.06
N GLY A 516 -13.20 -6.11 -33.12
CA GLY A 516 -14.39 -5.72 -33.88
C GLY A 516 -14.26 -4.28 -34.38
N ASN A 517 -15.08 -3.36 -33.85
CA ASN A 517 -15.08 -1.94 -34.21
C ASN A 517 -14.38 -1.03 -33.18
N GLU A 518 -13.88 -1.59 -32.07
CA GLU A 518 -13.25 -0.82 -30.99
C GLU A 518 -11.73 -0.84 -31.12
N ILE A 519 -11.10 0.34 -30.96
CA ILE A 519 -9.64 0.47 -30.97
C ILE A 519 -9.14 0.31 -29.55
N ILE A 520 -8.39 -0.77 -29.28
CA ILE A 520 -7.79 -1.04 -27.97
C ILE A 520 -6.46 -0.30 -27.82
N TYR A 521 -5.70 -0.16 -28.90
CA TYR A 521 -4.46 0.59 -28.93
C TYR A 521 -4.32 1.34 -30.25
N ASP A 522 -3.78 2.56 -30.18
CA ASP A 522 -3.47 3.40 -31.33
C ASP A 522 -2.11 4.07 -31.10
N SER A 523 -1.15 3.83 -32.00
CA SER A 523 0.18 4.46 -31.93
C SER A 523 0.12 5.96 -32.20
N LYS A 524 -0.98 6.46 -32.76
CA LYS A 524 -1.19 7.84 -33.20
C LYS A 524 -0.04 8.28 -34.09
N THR A 525 0.61 9.38 -33.76
CA THR A 525 1.73 9.96 -34.52
C THR A 525 3.10 9.40 -34.14
N ARG A 526 3.19 8.45 -33.18
CA ARG A 526 4.48 7.99 -32.61
C ARG A 526 5.37 7.29 -33.63
N LEU A 527 4.81 6.68 -34.67
CA LEU A 527 5.53 6.00 -35.75
C LEU A 527 5.80 6.90 -36.97
N HIS A 528 5.48 8.20 -36.89
CA HIS A 528 5.74 9.11 -38.00
C HIS A 528 7.24 9.39 -38.12
N ARG A 529 7.82 9.05 -39.28
CA ARG A 529 9.26 9.17 -39.54
C ARG A 529 9.52 9.71 -40.93
N ASN A 530 10.27 10.81 -41.01
CA ASN A 530 10.77 11.31 -42.30
C ASN A 530 12.03 10.54 -42.75
N PHE A 531 12.81 10.08 -41.79
CA PHE A 531 13.94 9.18 -41.90
C PHE A 531 14.02 8.37 -40.60
N ILE A 532 14.74 7.24 -40.62
CA ILE A 532 14.98 6.39 -39.45
C ILE A 532 16.48 6.14 -39.36
N VAL A 533 17.03 6.13 -38.15
CA VAL A 533 18.45 5.81 -37.91
C VAL A 533 18.52 4.56 -37.07
N PHE A 534 19.39 3.62 -37.44
CA PHE A 534 19.60 2.37 -36.72
C PHE A 534 21.05 2.25 -36.26
N ASP A 535 21.28 1.50 -35.18
CA ASP A 535 22.61 1.06 -34.77
C ASP A 535 23.10 -0.14 -35.61
N GLU A 536 24.33 -0.58 -35.34
CA GLU A 536 24.93 -1.77 -35.97
C GLU A 536 24.15 -3.08 -35.75
N ARG A 537 23.27 -3.12 -34.73
CA ARG A 537 22.41 -4.26 -34.40
C ARG A 537 21.02 -4.15 -35.04
N GLY A 538 20.75 -3.05 -35.76
CA GLY A 538 19.48 -2.77 -36.41
C GLY A 538 18.40 -2.19 -35.50
N GLN A 539 18.73 -1.70 -34.30
CA GLN A 539 17.78 -1.06 -33.39
C GLN A 539 17.66 0.45 -33.68
N GLU A 540 16.44 0.98 -33.63
CA GLU A 540 16.17 2.40 -33.87
C GLU A 540 16.88 3.28 -32.82
N LEU A 541 17.66 4.25 -33.29
CA LEU A 541 18.31 5.25 -32.46
C LEU A 541 17.37 6.44 -32.23
N ALA A 542 17.22 6.82 -30.95
CA ALA A 542 16.43 7.99 -30.58
C ALA A 542 17.10 9.29 -31.04
N ASN A 543 16.30 10.27 -31.46
CA ASN A 543 16.80 11.60 -31.84
C ASN A 543 17.55 12.27 -30.68
N ASN A 544 18.60 13.04 -31.01
CA ASN A 544 19.40 13.85 -30.09
C ASN A 544 20.15 13.05 -29.00
N LYS A 545 20.59 11.83 -29.30
CA LYS A 545 21.55 11.10 -28.46
C LYS A 545 22.92 11.03 -29.13
N ASP A 546 23.97 11.28 -28.36
CA ASP A 546 25.34 11.02 -28.79
C ASP A 546 25.50 9.51 -29.06
N TYR A 547 26.03 9.17 -30.23
CA TYR A 547 26.24 7.80 -30.67
C TYR A 547 27.62 7.67 -31.31
N SER A 548 28.39 6.68 -30.86
CA SER A 548 29.68 6.30 -31.45
C SER A 548 29.55 4.88 -32.01
N GLY A 549 30.00 4.68 -33.24
CA GLY A 549 29.81 3.42 -33.98
C GLY A 549 29.22 3.62 -35.38
N THR A 550 28.83 2.51 -36.01
CA THR A 550 28.24 2.55 -37.36
C THR A 550 26.74 2.79 -37.26
N ALA A 551 26.29 3.94 -37.76
CA ALA A 551 24.88 4.27 -37.88
C ALA A 551 24.38 3.98 -39.30
N VAL A 552 23.18 3.41 -39.40
CA VAL A 552 22.50 3.16 -40.66
C VAL A 552 21.30 4.09 -40.80
N PHE A 553 21.28 4.85 -41.89
CA PHE A 553 20.22 5.80 -42.21
C PHE A 553 19.28 5.22 -43.27
N CYS A 554 17.99 5.16 -42.93
CA CYS A 554 16.90 4.92 -43.84
C CYS A 554 16.29 6.25 -44.31
N THR A 555 16.41 6.53 -45.61
CA THR A 555 15.94 7.78 -46.23
C THR A 555 15.17 7.51 -47.52
N LYS A 556 14.33 8.45 -47.96
CA LYS A 556 13.58 8.31 -49.22
C LYS A 556 14.48 8.27 -50.46
N SER A 557 15.62 8.94 -50.39
CA SER A 557 16.58 9.07 -51.48
C SER A 557 18.00 8.99 -50.94
N LYS A 558 18.96 8.73 -51.83
CA LYS A 558 20.39 8.83 -51.52
C LYS A 558 20.71 10.18 -50.88
N VAL A 559 21.55 10.17 -49.84
CA VAL A 559 22.05 11.36 -49.16
C VAL A 559 23.55 11.48 -49.41
N ASP A 560 23.99 12.67 -49.81
CA ASP A 560 25.40 12.94 -50.04
C ASP A 560 26.19 12.86 -48.72
N LYS A 561 27.40 12.30 -48.78
CA LYS A 561 28.31 12.00 -47.65
C LYS A 561 28.01 10.72 -46.85
N LEU A 562 26.92 9.99 -47.13
CA LEU A 562 26.68 8.66 -46.56
C LEU A 562 27.05 7.55 -47.56
N HIS A 563 27.52 6.40 -47.05
CA HIS A 563 27.84 5.26 -47.90
C HIS A 563 26.57 4.44 -48.19
N LEU A 564 25.99 4.64 -49.37
CA LEU A 564 24.82 3.89 -49.83
C LEU A 564 25.18 2.41 -50.07
N TYR A 565 24.45 1.50 -49.43
CA TYR A 565 24.64 0.05 -49.64
C TYR A 565 23.36 -0.69 -50.05
N PHE A 566 22.18 -0.06 -49.94
CA PHE A 566 20.92 -0.59 -50.46
C PHE A 566 20.05 0.53 -51.04
N SER A 567 19.44 0.29 -52.20
CA SER A 567 18.53 1.21 -52.87
C SER A 567 17.31 0.44 -53.37
N GLY A 568 16.19 0.57 -52.65
CA GLY A 568 14.90 0.04 -53.09
C GLY A 568 14.01 1.13 -53.69
N GLU A 569 12.79 0.75 -54.12
CA GLU A 569 11.81 1.70 -54.67
C GLU A 569 11.25 2.67 -53.63
N ALA A 570 11.16 2.24 -52.36
CA ALA A 570 10.52 3.00 -51.29
C ALA A 570 11.49 3.72 -50.35
N TYR A 571 12.73 3.22 -50.22
CA TYR A 571 13.76 3.78 -49.36
C TYR A 571 15.17 3.33 -49.77
N CYS A 572 16.17 4.06 -49.30
CA CYS A 572 17.59 3.78 -49.41
C CYS A 572 18.16 3.54 -48.00
N LEU A 573 19.11 2.61 -47.87
CA LEU A 573 19.90 2.44 -46.65
C LEU A 573 21.35 2.85 -46.91
N SER A 574 21.83 3.78 -46.09
CA SER A 574 23.20 4.29 -46.16
C SER A 574 23.88 4.21 -44.79
N SER A 575 25.14 3.81 -44.73
CA SER A 575 25.90 3.76 -43.49
C SER A 575 26.80 4.98 -43.30
N TYR A 576 27.07 5.32 -42.04
CA TYR A 576 28.04 6.32 -41.62
C TYR A 576 28.75 5.83 -40.37
N ILE A 577 30.07 5.96 -40.35
CA ILE A 577 30.88 5.62 -39.18
C ILE A 577 31.03 6.93 -38.39
N ALA A 578 30.31 7.02 -37.27
CA ALA A 578 30.47 8.10 -36.32
C ALA A 578 31.63 7.76 -35.38
N HIS A 579 32.66 8.62 -35.38
CA HIS A 579 33.79 8.52 -34.46
C HIS A 579 33.45 9.18 -33.13
#